data_AF-A0A2R6LVL2-F1
#
_entry.id   AF-A0A2R6LVL2-F1
#
_cell.length_a   1.000
_cell.length_b   1.000
_cell.length_c   1.000
_cell.angle_alpha   90.00
_cell.angle_beta   90.00
_cell.angle_gamma   90.00
#
_symmetry.space_group_name_H-M   'P 1'
#
loop_
_entity.id
_entity.type
_entity.pdbx_description
1 polymer ?
#
loop_
_entity_poly.entity_id
_entity_poly.type
_entity_poly.pdbx_seq_one_letter_code
_entity_poly.pdbx_strand_id
1 'polypeptide(L)'
;RTVVNATHGNLSATRTGDNTVISLPAENGTVAYTAGRTGKRFSAPVFVEGSYELVLPPSTRIGVPLLSQASPGGYSTDVTDDRMTVRWPDLSDGTLTVRYYLQRDLLLFGGLAVIVIVAGGGGTVYYLYQIRTLEERRKAMGDDIEYEDDIGDDGPPPGMR
;
A
#
# COMPACT_ATOMS: atom_id res chain seq x y z
N ARG A 1 38.20 -23.17 -2.70
CA ARG A 1 37.27 -22.71 -1.65
C ARG A 1 37.12 -23.82 -0.63
N THR A 2 37.42 -23.56 0.63
CA THR A 2 37.24 -24.54 1.72
C THR A 2 35.88 -24.26 2.36
N VAL A 3 34.98 -25.24 2.33
CA VAL A 3 33.69 -25.17 3.02
C VAL A 3 33.80 -26.04 4.25
N VAL A 4 33.56 -25.45 5.42
CA VAL A 4 33.58 -26.14 6.71
C VAL A 4 32.15 -26.30 7.20
N ASN A 5 31.84 -27.46 7.76
CA ASN A 5 30.51 -27.78 8.28
C ASN A 5 30.49 -27.62 9.81
N ALA A 6 29.32 -27.84 10.43
CA ALA A 6 29.08 -27.65 11.85
C ALA A 6 29.95 -28.49 12.80
N THR A 7 30.66 -29.51 12.29
CA THR A 7 31.57 -30.35 13.11
C THR A 7 33.00 -29.79 13.20
N HIS A 8 33.29 -28.68 12.52
CA HIS A 8 34.62 -28.07 12.56
C HIS A 8 34.90 -27.48 13.95
N GLY A 9 36.02 -27.83 14.59
CA GLY A 9 36.32 -27.47 15.98
C GLY A 9 36.35 -25.96 16.28
N ASN A 10 36.67 -25.13 15.27
CA ASN A 10 36.66 -23.67 15.38
C ASN A 10 35.36 -23.01 14.89
N LEU A 11 34.33 -23.77 14.54
CA LEU A 11 32.98 -23.28 14.25
C LEU A 11 32.07 -23.67 15.40
N SER A 12 31.49 -22.70 16.09
CA SER A 12 30.53 -22.97 17.17
C SER A 12 29.33 -22.05 17.07
N ALA A 13 28.19 -22.52 17.58
CA ALA A 13 26.97 -21.73 17.71
C ALA A 13 26.44 -21.93 19.13
N THR A 14 26.55 -20.90 19.95
CA THR A 14 26.13 -20.93 21.36
C THR A 14 24.97 -19.99 21.56
N ARG A 15 23.88 -20.50 22.14
CA ARG A 15 22.73 -19.68 22.51
C ARG A 15 22.98 -19.01 23.85
N THR A 16 22.86 -17.69 23.88
CA THR A 16 23.00 -16.85 25.07
C THR A 16 21.72 -16.02 25.22
N GLY A 17 20.76 -16.52 26.02
CA GLY A 17 19.42 -15.93 26.15
C GLY A 17 18.67 -15.96 24.80
N ASP A 18 18.29 -14.78 24.33
CA ASP A 18 17.62 -14.59 23.03
C ASP A 18 18.58 -14.46 21.85
N ASN A 19 19.88 -14.49 22.10
CA ASN A 19 20.92 -14.36 21.07
C ASN A 19 21.54 -15.72 20.74
N THR A 20 21.97 -15.88 19.49
CA THR A 20 22.86 -16.98 19.07
C THR A 20 24.17 -16.38 18.61
N VAL A 21 25.25 -16.69 19.34
CA VAL A 21 26.60 -16.25 19.00
C VAL A 21 27.25 -17.32 18.15
N ILE A 22 27.66 -16.96 16.93
CA ILE A 22 28.34 -17.87 16.00
C ILE A 22 29.82 -17.49 15.97
N SER A 23 30.70 -18.38 16.44
CA SER A 23 32.15 -18.21 16.32
C SER A 23 32.64 -18.79 15.00
N LEU A 24 33.35 -17.98 14.22
CA LEU A 24 33.79 -18.36 12.88
C LEU A 24 35.21 -18.93 12.90
N PRO A 25 35.50 -19.93 12.05
CA PRO A 25 36.81 -20.59 12.02
C PRO A 25 37.89 -19.80 11.27
N ALA A 26 37.53 -18.67 10.63
CA ALA A 26 38.44 -17.81 9.89
C ALA A 26 38.00 -16.35 9.98
N GLU A 27 38.96 -15.42 10.04
CA GLU A 27 38.71 -13.97 10.09
C GLU A 27 38.14 -13.44 8.76
N ASN A 28 38.63 -13.95 7.63
CA ASN A 28 38.20 -13.54 6.29
C ASN A 28 37.45 -14.70 5.59
N GLY A 29 36.12 -14.73 5.70
CA GLY A 29 35.28 -15.81 5.16
C GLY A 29 33.85 -15.36 4.83
N THR A 30 33.05 -16.30 4.33
CA THR A 30 31.62 -16.08 4.04
C THR A 30 30.78 -16.95 4.95
N VAL A 31 29.72 -16.37 5.50
CA VAL A 31 28.78 -17.06 6.39
C VAL A 31 27.39 -17.00 5.79
N ALA A 32 26.70 -18.13 5.81
CA ALA A 32 25.29 -18.20 5.45
C ALA A 32 24.55 -18.96 6.55
N TYR A 33 23.33 -18.49 6.86
CA TYR A 33 22.42 -19.17 7.76
C TYR A 33 21.01 -19.18 7.16
N THR A 34 20.19 -20.12 7.61
CA THR A 34 18.76 -20.17 7.26
C THR A 34 17.95 -20.13 8.55
N ALA A 35 16.90 -19.31 8.55
CA ALA A 35 15.96 -19.22 9.66
C ALA A 35 14.52 -19.29 9.12
N GLY A 36 13.64 -19.93 9.86
CA GLY A 36 12.21 -19.89 9.56
C GLY A 36 11.67 -18.47 9.77
N ARG A 37 10.76 -18.03 8.90
CA ARG A 37 10.02 -16.77 9.09
C ARG A 37 8.52 -17.01 9.06
N THR A 38 7.78 -16.14 9.73
CA THR A 38 6.32 -16.09 9.65
C THR A 38 5.86 -14.76 9.04
N GLY A 39 4.93 -14.81 8.10
CA GLY A 39 4.29 -13.61 7.53
C GLY A 39 5.03 -12.93 6.37
N LYS A 40 4.54 -11.72 6.03
CA LYS A 40 5.01 -10.87 4.91
C LYS A 40 6.05 -9.81 5.33
N ARG A 41 6.82 -10.09 6.38
CA ARG A 41 7.84 -9.19 6.93
C ARG A 41 9.13 -9.98 7.17
N PHE A 42 10.25 -9.34 6.85
CA PHE A 42 11.59 -9.77 7.20
C PHE A 42 12.24 -8.69 8.07
N SER A 43 13.02 -9.11 9.06
CA SER A 43 13.81 -8.22 9.91
C SER A 43 15.12 -8.90 10.28
N ALA A 44 16.23 -8.19 10.19
CA ALA A 44 17.54 -8.66 10.64
C ALA A 44 18.40 -7.48 11.10
N PRO A 45 19.18 -7.61 12.18
CA PRO A 45 20.16 -6.60 12.54
C PRO A 45 21.28 -6.52 11.49
N VAL A 46 21.92 -5.36 11.38
CA VAL A 46 23.17 -5.20 10.65
C VAL A 46 24.26 -5.86 11.48
N PHE A 47 24.73 -7.03 11.05
CA PHE A 47 25.72 -7.83 11.80
C PHE A 47 27.15 -7.33 11.57
N VAL A 48 27.42 -6.82 10.38
CA VAL A 48 28.73 -6.29 9.93
C VAL A 48 28.51 -5.04 9.10
N GLU A 49 29.46 -4.11 9.15
CA GLU A 49 29.42 -2.94 8.28
C GLU A 49 29.62 -3.33 6.81
N GLY A 50 28.82 -2.75 5.92
CA GLY A 50 28.98 -2.87 4.47
C GLY A 50 27.66 -3.05 3.70
N SER A 51 27.74 -3.68 2.53
CA SER A 51 26.60 -3.81 1.62
C SER A 51 25.69 -4.99 1.98
N TYR A 52 24.38 -4.78 1.86
CA TYR A 52 23.38 -5.82 2.11
C TYR A 52 22.49 -6.04 0.90
N GLU A 53 22.15 -7.29 0.63
CA GLU A 53 21.25 -7.67 -0.44
C GLU A 53 20.15 -8.58 0.10
N LEU A 54 18.89 -8.25 -0.21
CA LEU A 54 17.73 -9.04 0.13
C LEU A 54 16.99 -9.45 -1.13
N VAL A 55 16.95 -10.75 -1.40
CA VAL A 55 16.14 -11.32 -2.47
C VAL A 55 14.77 -11.71 -1.93
N LEU A 56 13.73 -11.08 -2.47
CA LEU A 56 12.36 -11.36 -2.07
C LEU A 56 11.83 -12.68 -2.66
N PRO A 57 10.81 -13.29 -2.04
CA PRO A 57 10.11 -14.41 -2.64
C PRO A 57 9.57 -14.09 -4.03
N PRO A 58 9.34 -15.11 -4.89
CA PRO A 58 8.69 -14.92 -6.18
C PRO A 58 7.37 -14.16 -6.07
N SER A 59 7.05 -13.39 -7.09
CA SER A 59 5.80 -12.63 -7.22
C SER A 59 5.54 -11.61 -6.11
N THR A 60 6.56 -11.25 -5.32
CA THR A 60 6.47 -10.21 -4.28
C THR A 60 7.27 -8.96 -4.65
N ARG A 61 6.81 -7.81 -4.16
CA ARG A 61 7.39 -6.49 -4.48
C ARG A 61 7.34 -5.55 -3.27
N ILE A 62 8.19 -4.53 -3.32
CA ILE A 62 8.10 -3.30 -2.50
C ILE A 62 7.91 -2.09 -3.42
N GLY A 63 7.52 -0.93 -2.87
CA GLY A 63 7.43 0.34 -3.60
C GLY A 63 6.03 0.93 -3.72
N VAL A 64 4.98 0.21 -3.30
CA VAL A 64 3.64 0.79 -3.17
C VAL A 64 3.47 1.27 -1.72
N PRO A 65 3.27 2.59 -1.48
CA PRO A 65 2.97 3.11 -0.17
C PRO A 65 1.74 2.41 0.44
N LEU A 66 1.67 2.30 1.77
CA LEU A 66 0.66 1.55 2.54
C LEU A 66 0.77 0.01 2.46
N LEU A 67 1.24 -0.56 1.34
CA LEU A 67 1.34 -2.02 1.16
C LEU A 67 2.74 -2.56 1.42
N SER A 68 3.75 -1.70 1.40
CA SER A 68 5.15 -2.08 1.62
C SER A 68 5.89 -1.05 2.45
N GLN A 69 7.02 -1.49 3.01
CA GLN A 69 7.94 -0.67 3.77
C GLN A 69 9.33 -1.32 3.70
N ALA A 70 10.35 -0.52 3.45
CA ALA A 70 11.74 -0.96 3.56
C ALA A 70 12.51 0.11 4.32
N SER A 71 13.26 -0.33 5.34
CA SER A 71 14.03 0.51 6.23
C SER A 71 15.35 -0.20 6.55
N PRO A 72 16.48 0.52 6.65
CA PRO A 72 16.65 1.95 6.38
C PRO A 72 16.43 2.32 4.91
N GLY A 73 16.34 3.62 4.61
CA GLY A 73 16.23 4.13 3.24
C GLY A 73 17.54 3.98 2.43
N GLY A 74 17.62 4.64 1.28
CA GLY A 74 18.85 4.63 0.46
C GLY A 74 19.15 3.31 -0.26
N TYR A 75 18.17 2.41 -0.34
CA TYR A 75 18.27 1.17 -1.10
C TYR A 75 17.91 1.39 -2.57
N SER A 76 18.43 0.49 -3.42
CA SER A 76 17.96 0.31 -4.79
C SER A 76 17.18 -0.99 -4.91
N THR A 77 16.34 -1.09 -5.94
CA THR A 77 15.59 -2.31 -6.24
C THR A 77 15.77 -2.71 -7.69
N ASP A 78 15.96 -3.99 -7.93
CA ASP A 78 15.98 -4.61 -9.26
C ASP A 78 15.00 -5.79 -9.31
N VAL A 79 14.50 -6.14 -10.49
CA VAL A 79 13.64 -7.30 -10.69
C VAL A 79 14.23 -8.19 -11.79
N THR A 80 14.60 -9.40 -11.40
CA THR A 80 15.12 -10.44 -12.31
C THR A 80 14.43 -11.76 -11.96
N ASP A 81 13.99 -12.53 -12.97
CA ASP A 81 13.34 -13.84 -12.80
C ASP A 81 12.15 -13.85 -11.80
N ASP A 82 11.28 -12.84 -11.90
CA ASP A 82 10.14 -12.59 -11.00
C ASP A 82 10.50 -12.39 -9.52
N ARG A 83 11.79 -12.27 -9.19
CA ARG A 83 12.26 -11.94 -7.85
C ARG A 83 12.77 -10.52 -7.83
N MET A 84 12.34 -9.79 -6.80
CA MET A 84 12.86 -8.45 -6.56
C MET A 84 14.03 -8.53 -5.59
N THR A 85 15.13 -7.92 -5.97
CA THR A 85 16.32 -7.76 -5.14
C THR A 85 16.34 -6.33 -4.59
N VAL A 86 16.51 -6.20 -3.28
CA VAL A 86 16.67 -4.92 -2.60
C VAL A 86 18.11 -4.81 -2.10
N ARG A 87 18.83 -3.77 -2.51
CA ARG A 87 20.25 -3.61 -2.21
C ARG A 87 20.50 -2.32 -1.45
N TRP A 88 21.20 -2.43 -0.33
CA TRP A 88 21.78 -1.32 0.41
C TRP A 88 23.28 -1.29 0.13
N PRO A 89 23.83 -0.18 -0.40
CA PRO A 89 25.25 -0.11 -0.76
C PRO A 89 26.17 -0.13 0.47
N ASP A 90 25.76 0.49 1.56
CA ASP A 90 26.54 0.62 2.78
C ASP A 90 25.62 0.82 3.99
N LEU A 91 25.85 0.04 5.05
CA LEU A 91 25.17 0.10 6.33
C LEU A 91 26.16 -0.19 7.45
N SER A 92 26.19 0.66 8.48
CA SER A 92 27.09 0.53 9.62
C SER A 92 26.42 -0.08 10.85
N ASP A 93 25.15 0.23 11.10
CA ASP A 93 24.40 -0.26 12.26
C ASP A 93 22.87 -0.37 12.00
N GLY A 94 22.15 -0.78 13.05
CA GLY A 94 20.69 -0.78 13.06
C GLY A 94 20.04 -2.09 12.64
N THR A 95 18.82 -2.01 12.12
CA THR A 95 18.00 -3.17 11.75
C THR A 95 17.40 -2.97 10.36
N LEU A 96 17.68 -3.92 9.48
CA LEU A 96 17.03 -4.06 8.20
C LEU A 96 15.61 -4.58 8.43
N THR A 97 14.59 -3.85 8.00
CA THR A 97 13.20 -4.28 8.03
C THR A 97 12.57 -4.13 6.66
N VAL A 98 12.01 -5.21 6.14
CA VAL A 98 11.32 -5.21 4.85
C VAL A 98 9.95 -5.87 4.98
N ARG A 99 8.93 -5.13 4.57
CA ARG A 99 7.56 -5.58 4.40
C ARG A 99 7.21 -5.45 2.92
N TYR A 100 6.74 -6.53 2.33
CA TYR A 100 6.42 -6.61 0.92
C TYR A 100 4.96 -7.04 0.72
N TYR A 101 4.44 -6.79 -0.47
CA TYR A 101 3.13 -7.27 -0.91
C TYR A 101 3.27 -8.32 -2.00
N LEU A 102 2.23 -9.13 -2.17
CA LEU A 102 2.12 -10.05 -3.30
C LEU A 102 1.50 -9.28 -4.48
N GLN A 103 2.06 -9.41 -5.68
CA GLN A 103 1.54 -8.70 -6.87
C GLN A 103 0.06 -9.01 -7.13
N ARG A 104 -0.38 -10.24 -6.84
CA ARG A 104 -1.79 -10.62 -6.94
C ARG A 104 -2.70 -9.81 -6.03
N ASP A 105 -2.26 -9.50 -4.81
CA ASP A 105 -3.05 -8.71 -3.87
C ASP A 105 -3.25 -7.30 -4.43
N LEU A 106 -2.19 -6.73 -5.03
CA LEU A 106 -2.27 -5.42 -5.67
C LEU A 106 -3.29 -5.41 -6.82
N LEU A 107 -3.31 -6.46 -7.65
CA LEU A 107 -4.30 -6.59 -8.74
C LEU A 107 -5.73 -6.68 -8.21
N LEU A 108 -5.96 -7.47 -7.16
CA LEU A 108 -7.29 -7.63 -6.57
C LEU A 108 -7.80 -6.31 -5.97
N PHE A 109 -6.97 -5.62 -5.19
CA PHE A 109 -7.37 -4.33 -4.60
C PHE A 109 -7.50 -3.23 -5.64
N GLY A 110 -6.61 -3.19 -6.63
CA GLY A 110 -6.70 -2.26 -7.75
C GLY A 110 -7.98 -2.46 -8.57
N GLY A 111 -8.32 -3.71 -8.89
CA GLY A 111 -9.55 -4.05 -9.59
C GLY A 111 -10.79 -3.66 -8.79
N LEU A 112 -10.81 -3.95 -7.49
CA LEU A 112 -11.89 -3.52 -6.60
C LEU A 112 -12.04 -2.00 -6.55
N ALA A 113 -10.93 -1.26 -6.44
CA ALA A 113 -10.94 0.20 -6.42
C ALA A 113 -11.56 0.78 -7.71
N VAL A 114 -11.22 0.22 -8.87
CA VAL A 114 -11.82 0.63 -10.16
C VAL A 114 -13.34 0.39 -10.15
N ILE A 115 -13.81 -0.77 -9.69
CA ILE A 115 -15.25 -1.06 -9.61
C ILE A 115 -15.97 -0.04 -8.72
N VAL A 116 -15.40 0.26 -7.55
CA VAL A 116 -15.97 1.25 -6.62
C VAL A 116 -16.02 2.64 -7.25
N ILE A 117 -14.96 3.07 -7.95
CA ILE A 117 -14.91 4.35 -8.64
C ILE A 117 -15.96 4.43 -9.75
N VAL A 118 -16.12 3.37 -10.54
CA VAL A 118 -17.11 3.32 -11.62
C VAL A 118 -18.53 3.37 -11.06
N ALA A 119 -18.83 2.57 -10.04
CA ALA A 119 -20.15 2.56 -9.42
C ALA A 119 -20.48 3.91 -8.75
N GLY A 120 -19.54 4.45 -7.97
CA GLY A 120 -19.70 5.74 -7.29
C GLY A 120 -19.79 6.91 -8.28
N GLY A 121 -18.91 6.94 -9.27
CA GLY A 121 -18.90 7.96 -10.32
C GLY A 121 -20.15 7.90 -11.19
N GLY A 122 -20.54 6.69 -11.63
CA GLY A 122 -21.77 6.47 -12.39
C GLY A 122 -23.02 6.87 -11.62
N GLY A 123 -23.12 6.47 -10.35
CA GLY A 123 -24.21 6.90 -9.47
C GLY A 123 -24.25 8.42 -9.31
N THR A 124 -23.11 9.05 -9.05
CA THR A 124 -23.00 10.52 -8.91
C THR A 124 -23.48 11.23 -10.19
N VAL A 125 -22.98 10.80 -11.35
CA VAL A 125 -23.38 11.35 -12.66
C VAL A 125 -24.87 11.17 -12.89
N TYR A 126 -25.42 9.98 -12.61
CA TYR A 126 -26.84 9.68 -12.75
C TYR A 126 -27.73 10.58 -11.88
N TYR A 127 -27.35 10.81 -10.61
CA TYR A 127 -28.06 11.73 -9.72
C TYR A 127 -27.97 13.18 -10.21
N LEU A 128 -26.81 13.63 -10.69
CA LEU A 128 -26.66 14.98 -11.25
C LEU A 128 -27.53 15.21 -12.48
N TYR A 129 -27.66 14.21 -13.35
CA TYR A 129 -28.59 14.29 -14.49
C TYR A 129 -30.04 14.42 -14.04
N GLN A 130 -30.47 13.65 -13.04
CA GLN A 130 -31.83 13.76 -12.50
C GLN A 130 -32.12 15.16 -11.95
N ILE A 131 -31.19 15.73 -11.17
CA ILE A 131 -31.37 17.09 -10.62
C ILE A 131 -31.57 18.12 -11.73
N ARG A 132 -30.74 18.08 -12.79
CA ARG A 132 -30.88 19.01 -13.93
C ARG A 132 -32.22 18.86 -14.65
N THR A 133 -32.68 17.64 -14.88
CA THR A 133 -33.99 17.43 -15.52
C THR A 133 -35.16 17.91 -14.65
N LEU A 134 -35.03 17.82 -13.33
CA LEU A 134 -36.02 18.36 -12.40
C LEU A 134 -35.99 19.89 -12.38
N GLU A 135 -34.81 20.51 -12.47
CA GLU A 135 -34.65 21.96 -12.60
C GLU A 135 -35.23 22.48 -13.93
N GLU A 136 -34.98 21.80 -15.04
CA GLU A 136 -35.54 22.15 -16.35
C GLU A 136 -37.06 22.07 -16.35
N ARG A 137 -37.63 21.00 -15.78
CA ARG A 137 -39.10 20.86 -15.63
C ARG A 137 -39.68 21.93 -14.71
N ARG A 138 -39.01 22.24 -13.59
CA ARG A 138 -39.43 23.33 -12.71
C ARG A 138 -39.40 24.65 -13.46
N LYS A 139 -38.37 24.90 -14.28
CA LYS A 139 -38.27 26.13 -15.07
C LYS A 139 -39.40 26.21 -16.09
N ALA A 140 -39.68 25.14 -16.84
CA ALA A 140 -40.80 25.11 -17.78
C ALA A 140 -42.16 25.35 -17.10
N MET A 141 -42.41 24.73 -15.94
CA MET A 141 -43.65 24.96 -15.18
C MET A 141 -43.70 26.31 -14.46
N GLY A 142 -42.55 26.90 -14.13
CA GLY A 142 -42.46 28.22 -13.51
C GLY A 142 -42.50 29.37 -14.52
N ASP A 143 -42.20 29.09 -15.79
CA ASP A 143 -42.32 30.00 -16.94
C ASP A 143 -43.76 30.05 -17.48
N ASP A 144 -44.51 28.95 -17.33
CA ASP A 144 -45.97 28.86 -17.63
C ASP A 144 -46.86 29.42 -16.51
N ILE A 145 -46.28 29.94 -15.43
CA ILE A 145 -46.98 30.79 -14.47
C ILE A 145 -46.63 32.23 -14.86
N GLU A 146 -47.25 32.70 -15.94
CA GLU A 146 -47.59 34.12 -15.99
C GLU A 146 -48.43 34.35 -14.72
N TYR A 147 -47.87 35.09 -13.77
CA TYR A 147 -48.71 35.84 -12.87
C TYR A 147 -49.46 36.79 -13.81
N GLU A 148 -50.64 36.36 -14.28
CA GLU A 148 -51.62 37.26 -14.86
C GLU A 148 -51.93 38.27 -13.74
N ASP A 149 -51.14 39.34 -13.75
CA ASP A 149 -51.50 40.62 -13.20
C ASP A 149 -52.72 41.06 -14.03
N ASP A 150 -53.91 40.61 -13.61
CA ASP A 150 -55.02 41.49 -13.22
C ASP A 150 -56.37 40.74 -13.31
N ILE A 151 -56.97 40.42 -12.16
CA ILE A 151 -58.43 40.53 -12.00
C ILE A 151 -58.68 41.22 -10.67
N GLY A 152 -58.72 42.55 -10.69
CA GLY A 152 -59.42 43.31 -9.67
C GLY A 152 -60.85 42.80 -9.47
N ASP A 153 -61.19 42.37 -8.26
CA ASP A 153 -62.37 42.78 -7.50
C ASP A 153 -62.30 42.12 -6.11
N ASP A 154 -61.57 42.75 -5.17
CA ASP A 154 -61.87 42.57 -3.76
C ASP A 154 -62.40 43.92 -3.28
N GLY A 155 -63.63 44.21 -3.72
CA GLY A 155 -64.43 45.31 -3.22
C GLY A 155 -64.35 45.35 -1.68
N PRO A 156 -64.22 46.54 -1.08
CA PRO A 156 -63.97 46.65 0.36
C PRO A 156 -65.11 45.95 1.09
N PRO A 157 -64.85 45.05 2.05
CA PRO A 157 -65.88 44.19 2.64
C PRO A 157 -66.96 45.05 3.31
N PRO A 158 -68.17 45.19 2.72
CA PRO A 158 -69.14 46.15 3.23
C PRO A 158 -70.34 45.40 3.81
N GLY A 159 -70.54 45.59 5.12
CA GLY A 159 -71.56 44.88 5.89
C GLY A 159 -73.01 45.23 5.55
N MET A 160 -73.90 44.45 6.17
CA MET A 160 -75.32 44.78 6.40
C MET A 160 -76.17 44.97 5.13
N ARG A 161 -76.97 43.95 4.81
CA ARG A 161 -78.39 43.89 5.21
C ARG A 161 -78.90 42.46 5.20
#